data_AF-A0A5E7VTJ4-F1
#
_entry.id   AF-A0A5E7VTJ4-F1
#
_cell.length_a   1.000
_cell.length_b   1.000
_cell.length_c   1.000
_cell.angle_alpha   90.00
_cell.angle_beta   90.00
_cell.angle_gamma   90.00
#
_symmetry.space_group_name_H-M   'P 1'
#
loop_
_entity.id
_entity.type
_entity.pdbx_description
1 polymer ?
#
loop_
_entity_poly.entity_id
_entity_poly.type
_entity_poly.pdbx_seq_one_letter_code
_entity_poly.pdbx_strand_id
1 'polypeptide(L)'
;MSTSQPNAIAPTITSVKGANGVEIANGAKTTETSVILAGNAQPAQQVEVFDGTFAKGTVVVDPTGKWTFSLTGLSVGLHSITAKALYGAGDVSQPRTFNVVSNK
;
A
#
# COMPACT_ATOMS: atom_id res chain seq x y z
N MET A 1 7.86 -24.54 8.29
CA MET A 1 8.83 -24.56 7.16
C MET A 1 8.97 -23.13 6.68
N SER A 2 10.15 -22.53 6.82
CA SER A 2 10.42 -21.16 6.39
C SER A 2 10.67 -21.16 4.87
N THR A 3 9.69 -20.74 4.08
CA THR A 3 9.86 -20.64 2.62
C THR A 3 10.47 -19.28 2.28
N SER A 4 11.78 -19.11 2.53
CA SER A 4 12.54 -18.05 1.88
C SER A 4 12.62 -18.40 0.39
N GLN A 5 11.70 -17.86 -0.41
CA GLN A 5 11.72 -17.98 -1.86
C GLN A 5 12.87 -17.09 -2.38
N PRO A 6 13.94 -17.67 -2.97
CA PRO A 6 15.15 -16.93 -3.35
C PRO A 6 14.92 -15.90 -4.48
N ASN A 7 13.78 -15.95 -5.17
CA ASN A 7 13.39 -15.02 -6.24
C ASN A 7 11.99 -14.45 -5.98
N ALA A 8 11.74 -14.01 -4.75
CA ALA A 8 10.51 -13.31 -4.40
C ALA A 8 10.44 -11.94 -5.11
N ILE A 9 9.32 -11.63 -5.77
CA ILE A 9 9.07 -10.28 -6.28
C ILE A 9 8.74 -9.37 -5.11
N ALA A 10 9.54 -8.33 -4.89
CA ALA A 10 9.29 -7.32 -3.87
C ALA A 10 7.99 -6.55 -4.16
N PRO A 11 7.20 -6.20 -3.13
CA PRO A 11 5.99 -5.43 -3.31
C PRO A 11 6.29 -3.99 -3.76
N THR A 12 5.39 -3.41 -4.54
CA THR A 12 5.41 -2.03 -5.00
C THR A 12 4.05 -1.39 -4.79
N ILE A 13 4.01 -0.07 -4.57
CA ILE A 13 2.77 0.71 -4.61
C ILE A 13 2.86 1.62 -5.83
N THR A 14 2.08 1.33 -6.87
CA THR A 14 2.14 2.03 -8.16
C THR A 14 1.14 3.16 -8.27
N SER A 15 0.03 3.12 -7.52
CA SER A 15 -1.01 4.15 -7.55
C SER A 15 -1.67 4.28 -6.18
N VAL A 16 -2.01 5.52 -5.84
CA VAL A 16 -2.85 5.87 -4.69
C VAL A 16 -3.93 6.80 -5.20
N LYS A 17 -5.18 6.37 -5.16
CA LYS A 17 -6.33 7.19 -5.56
C LYS A 17 -7.19 7.56 -4.38
N GLY A 18 -7.73 8.78 -4.35
CA GLY A 18 -8.79 9.15 -3.42
C GLY A 18 -10.06 8.34 -3.66
N ALA A 19 -11.03 8.43 -2.75
CA ALA A 19 -12.35 7.81 -2.95
C ALA A 19 -13.08 8.40 -4.16
N ASN A 20 -12.76 9.65 -4.51
CA ASN A 20 -13.18 10.31 -5.75
C ASN A 20 -12.54 9.74 -7.04
N GLY A 21 -11.63 8.77 -6.96
CA GLY A 21 -10.96 8.14 -8.11
C GLY A 21 -9.78 8.94 -8.69
N VAL A 22 -9.44 10.10 -8.11
CA VAL A 22 -8.34 10.96 -8.55
C VAL A 22 -7.02 10.46 -7.95
N GLU A 23 -5.97 10.40 -8.77
CA GLU A 23 -4.62 10.04 -8.32
C GLU A 23 -4.05 11.09 -7.38
N ILE A 24 -3.55 10.63 -6.24
CA ILE A 24 -2.82 11.41 -5.25
C ILE A 24 -1.33 11.14 -5.48
N ALA A 25 -0.65 12.06 -6.17
CA ALA A 25 0.77 11.95 -6.44
C ALA A 25 1.60 11.84 -5.15
N ASN A 26 2.78 11.22 -5.23
CA ASN A 26 3.67 11.10 -4.08
C ASN A 26 4.09 12.48 -3.55
N GLY A 27 3.91 12.70 -2.25
CA GLY A 27 4.15 13.98 -1.57
C GLY A 27 3.01 15.01 -1.71
N ALA A 28 1.92 14.67 -2.40
CA ALA A 28 0.79 15.59 -2.60
C ALA A 28 -0.06 15.76 -1.34
N LYS A 29 -0.95 16.76 -1.38
CA LYS A 29 -2.00 16.97 -0.38
C LYS A 29 -3.34 16.46 -0.92
N THR A 30 -4.19 15.98 -0.04
CA THR A 30 -5.55 15.52 -0.37
C THR A 30 -6.51 15.84 0.77
N THR A 31 -7.80 16.02 0.47
CA THR A 31 -8.87 16.09 1.49
C THR A 31 -9.53 14.73 1.70
N GLU A 32 -9.16 13.73 0.91
CA GLU A 32 -9.72 12.38 0.96
C GLU A 32 -9.19 11.62 2.18
N THR A 33 -10.09 11.18 3.05
CA THR A 33 -9.77 10.34 4.23
C THR A 33 -9.86 8.84 3.94
N SER A 34 -10.14 8.49 2.68
CA SER A 34 -10.15 7.13 2.16
C SER A 34 -9.43 7.08 0.83
N VAL A 35 -8.60 6.06 0.64
CA VAL A 35 -7.80 5.87 -0.57
C VAL A 35 -7.84 4.42 -1.03
N ILE A 36 -7.66 4.22 -2.33
CA ILE A 36 -7.47 2.93 -2.97
C ILE A 36 -6.01 2.85 -3.40
N LEU A 37 -5.29 1.90 -2.81
CA LEU A 37 -3.93 1.57 -3.17
C LEU A 37 -3.94 0.52 -4.27
N ALA A 38 -3.03 0.63 -5.23
CA ALA A 38 -2.75 -0.43 -6.19
C ALA A 38 -1.25 -0.65 -6.31
N GLY A 39 -0.87 -1.88 -6.59
CA GLY A 39 0.53 -2.27 -6.64
C GLY A 39 0.78 -3.61 -7.32
N ASN A 40 2.06 -3.99 -7.36
CA ASN A 40 2.48 -5.31 -7.82
C ASN A 40 3.25 -6.02 -6.71
N ALA A 41 3.20 -7.35 -6.68
CA ALA A 41 3.91 -8.21 -5.75
C ALA A 41 3.95 -9.65 -6.32
N GLN A 42 4.49 -10.60 -5.55
CA GLN A 42 4.52 -12.00 -5.96
C GLN A 42 3.09 -12.54 -6.12
N PRO A 43 2.70 -13.10 -7.29
CA PRO A 43 1.36 -13.64 -7.51
C PRO A 43 0.97 -14.71 -6.50
N ALA A 44 -0.32 -14.73 -6.12
CA ALA A 44 -0.91 -15.67 -5.15
C ALA A 44 -0.26 -15.67 -3.74
N GLN A 45 0.55 -14.66 -3.42
CA GLN A 45 1.08 -14.42 -2.09
C GLN A 45 0.32 -13.32 -1.36
N GLN A 46 0.68 -13.03 -0.12
CA GLN A 46 0.09 -11.95 0.66
C GLN A 46 1.09 -10.83 0.94
N VAL A 47 0.58 -9.61 0.96
CA VAL A 47 1.31 -8.42 1.43
C VAL A 47 0.54 -7.77 2.58
N GLU A 48 1.26 -7.22 3.53
CA GLU A 48 0.72 -6.43 4.65
C GLU A 48 0.96 -4.95 4.38
N VAL A 49 -0.10 -4.15 4.46
CA VAL A 49 -0.08 -2.71 4.25
C VAL A 49 0.09 -2.00 5.58
N PHE A 50 1.01 -1.04 5.62
CA PHE A 50 1.29 -0.20 6.78
C PHE A 50 1.09 1.27 6.45
N ASP A 51 0.70 2.04 7.46
CA ASP A 51 0.76 3.50 7.48
C ASP A 51 1.69 3.94 8.60
N GLY A 52 2.88 4.41 8.22
CA GLY A 52 4.01 4.52 9.15
C GLY A 52 4.35 3.15 9.74
N THR A 53 4.19 3.00 11.06
CA THR A 53 4.42 1.74 11.79
C THR A 53 3.14 0.96 12.08
N PHE A 54 1.96 1.48 11.73
CA PHE A 54 0.68 0.86 12.03
C PHE A 54 0.25 -0.08 10.91
N ALA A 55 0.07 -1.36 11.22
CA ALA A 55 -0.52 -2.33 10.30
C ALA A 55 -1.98 -1.94 10.01
N LYS A 56 -2.34 -1.93 8.72
CA LYS A 56 -3.68 -1.57 8.24
C LYS A 56 -4.46 -2.78 7.74
N GLY A 57 -3.76 -3.82 7.33
CA GLY A 57 -4.35 -5.10 6.91
C GLY A 57 -3.50 -5.83 5.89
N THR A 58 -3.97 -7.01 5.50
CA THR A 58 -3.31 -7.87 4.51
C THR A 58 -4.16 -7.99 3.25
N VAL A 59 -3.52 -8.15 2.10
CA VAL A 59 -4.18 -8.42 0.82
C VAL A 59 -3.50 -9.56 0.08
N VAL A 60 -4.31 -10.42 -0.52
CA VAL A 60 -3.85 -11.47 -1.43
C VAL A 60 -3.58 -10.85 -2.80
N VAL A 61 -2.38 -11.08 -3.31
CA VAL A 61 -1.97 -10.69 -4.66
C VAL A 61 -2.63 -11.61 -5.66
N ASP A 62 -3.24 -11.02 -6.69
CA ASP A 62 -3.92 -11.79 -7.72
C ASP A 62 -2.94 -12.65 -8.55
N PRO A 63 -3.44 -13.61 -9.35
CA PRO A 63 -2.59 -14.47 -10.18
C PRO A 63 -1.75 -13.73 -11.23
N THR A 64 -2.07 -12.46 -11.53
CA THR A 64 -1.31 -11.60 -12.45
C THR A 64 -0.22 -10.79 -11.75
N GLY A 65 -0.12 -10.89 -10.42
CA GLY A 65 0.85 -10.16 -9.60
C GLY A 65 0.37 -8.78 -9.17
N LYS A 66 -0.90 -8.42 -9.44
CA LYS A 66 -1.48 -7.14 -9.05
C LYS A 66 -2.26 -7.28 -7.76
N TRP A 67 -2.37 -6.19 -7.02
CA TRP A 67 -3.20 -6.12 -5.83
C TRP A 67 -3.83 -4.74 -5.69
N THR A 68 -4.97 -4.70 -5.00
CA THR A 68 -5.65 -3.46 -4.63
C THR A 68 -6.06 -3.51 -3.16
N PHE A 69 -5.95 -2.39 -2.45
CA PHE A 69 -6.31 -2.31 -1.04
C PHE A 69 -7.02 -1.01 -0.73
N SER A 70 -8.22 -1.10 -0.16
CA SER A 70 -8.99 0.06 0.28
C SER A 70 -8.61 0.42 1.72
N LEU A 71 -8.11 1.64 1.90
CA LEU A 71 -7.74 2.17 3.19
C LEU A 71 -8.68 3.32 3.57
N THR A 72 -9.35 3.19 4.71
CA THR A 72 -10.34 4.18 5.19
C THR A 72 -9.96 4.71 6.57
N GLY A 73 -10.56 5.84 6.95
CA GLY A 73 -10.37 6.43 8.27
C GLY A 73 -8.98 7.03 8.47
N LEU A 74 -8.38 7.60 7.42
CA LEU A 74 -7.14 8.37 7.53
C LEU A 74 -7.40 9.68 8.28
N SER A 75 -6.57 9.95 9.29
CA SER A 75 -6.59 11.20 10.05
C SER A 75 -6.00 12.36 9.23
N VAL A 76 -6.28 13.60 9.62
CA VAL A 76 -5.52 14.74 9.09
C VAL A 76 -4.05 14.61 9.52
N GLY A 77 -3.14 14.72 8.55
CA GLY A 77 -1.70 14.59 8.78
C GLY A 77 -0.96 13.90 7.66
N LEU A 78 0.35 13.72 7.87
CA LEU A 78 1.24 13.06 6.94
C LEU A 78 1.08 11.54 7.06
N HIS A 79 0.84 10.89 5.93
CA HIS A 79 0.79 9.44 5.80
C HIS A 79 1.96 8.95 4.97
N SER A 80 2.50 7.78 5.35
CA SER A 80 3.59 7.10 4.64
C SER A 80 3.24 5.63 4.51
N ILE A 81 2.64 5.29 3.38
CA ILE A 81 2.13 3.95 3.12
C ILE A 81 3.24 3.06 2.58
N THR A 82 3.40 1.88 3.14
CA THR A 82 4.30 0.83 2.65
C THR A 82 3.57 -0.50 2.55
N ALA A 83 4.05 -1.37 1.67
CA ALA A 83 3.60 -2.76 1.58
C ALA A 83 4.78 -3.68 1.91
N LYS A 84 4.56 -4.65 2.79
CA LYS A 84 5.56 -5.65 3.21
C LYS A 84 5.15 -7.03 2.71
N ALA A 85 6.08 -7.77 2.13
CA ALA A 85 5.85 -9.16 1.76
C ALA A 85 5.68 -10.03 3.02
N LEU A 86 4.67 -10.89 3.04
CA LEU A 86 4.53 -11.96 4.04
C LEU A 86 5.15 -13.29 3.56
N TYR A 87 6.08 -13.18 2.62
CA TYR A 87 6.76 -14.28 1.94
C TYR A 87 8.22 -13.88 1.69
N GLY A 88 9.04 -14.85 1.25
CA GLY A 88 10.44 -14.59 0.95
C GLY A 88 11.19 -14.08 2.19
N ALA A 89 12.01 -13.04 2.01
CA ALA A 89 12.74 -12.37 3.09
C ALA A 89 11.92 -11.28 3.81
N GLY A 90 10.68 -11.02 3.37
CA GLY A 90 9.85 -9.95 3.92
C GLY A 90 10.19 -8.56 3.41
N ASP A 91 10.54 -8.45 2.11
CA ASP A 91 10.86 -7.18 1.45
C ASP A 91 9.75 -6.14 1.60
N VAL A 92 10.15 -4.87 1.67
CA VAL A 92 9.26 -3.72 1.86
C VAL A 92 9.34 -2.80 0.65
N SER A 93 8.19 -2.28 0.21
CA SER A 93 8.11 -1.33 -0.90
C SER A 93 8.76 0.01 -0.57
N GLN A 94 9.08 0.79 -1.60
CA GLN A 94 9.28 2.23 -1.40
C GLN A 94 8.02 2.87 -0.79
N PRO A 95 8.15 3.88 0.08
CA PRO A 95 7.00 4.54 0.70
C PRO A 95 6.24 5.40 -0.32
N ARG A 96 4.92 5.35 -0.25
CA ARG A 96 4.03 6.34 -0.86
C ARG A 96 3.54 7.31 0.20
N THR A 97 3.96 8.56 0.07
CA THR A 97 3.63 9.62 1.02
C THR A 97 2.57 10.56 0.48
N PHE A 98 1.69 11.05 1.35
CA PHE A 98 0.75 12.13 1.05
C PHE A 98 0.25 12.74 2.36
N ASN A 99 -0.25 13.96 2.32
CA ASN A 99 -0.74 14.66 3.51
C ASN A 99 -2.25 14.91 3.40
N VAL A 100 -3.03 14.30 4.29
CA VAL A 100 -4.46 14.54 4.42
C VAL A 100 -4.65 15.88 5.12
N VAL A 101 -5.42 16.78 4.50
CA VAL A 101 -5.75 18.11 5.04
C VAL A 101 -7.24 18.21 5.29
N SER A 102 -7.62 19.01 6.28
CA SER A 102 -9.03 19.31 6.55
C SER A 102 -9.69 19.95 5.33
N ASN A 103 -10.93 19.56 5.03
CA ASN A 103 -11.76 20.31 4.10
C ASN A 103 -12.09 21.66 4.76
N LYS A 104 -11.76 22.78 4.10
CA LYS A 104 -12.08 24.12 4.59
C LYS A 104 -13.53 24.47 4.35
#